data_AF-A0A1J5FGW8-F1
#
_entry.id   AF-A0A1J5FGW8-F1
#
_cell.length_a   1.000
_cell.length_b   1.000
_cell.length_c   1.000
_cell.angle_alpha   90.00
_cell.angle_beta   90.00
_cell.angle_gamma   90.00
#
_symmetry.space_group_name_H-M   'P 1'
#
loop_
_entity.id
_entity.type
_entity.pdbx_description
1 polymer ?
#
loop_
_entity_poly.entity_id
_entity_poly.type
_entity_poly.pdbx_seq_one_letter_code
_entity_poly.pdbx_strand_id
1 'polypeptide(L)'
;MHLNLSSQTSNPAIISALAWNAVRDSLTKLGKGELVNYIESVKITPTRITIKTLKPIVNMELSNHQESIKERIEESFKTFGIPKTERKIVFI
;
A
#
# COMPACT_ATOMS: atom_id res chain seq x y z
N MET A 1 -1.61 -27.46 -5.21
CA MET A 1 -0.85 -26.66 -6.20
C MET A 1 -0.07 -25.60 -5.43
N HIS A 2 1.25 -25.74 -5.29
CA HIS A 2 2.11 -24.69 -4.74
C HIS A 2 2.29 -23.63 -5.84
N LEU A 3 1.62 -22.49 -5.71
CA LEU A 3 1.88 -21.32 -6.56
C LEU A 3 3.31 -20.86 -6.29
N ASN A 4 4.24 -21.24 -7.17
CA ASN A 4 5.63 -20.80 -7.10
C ASN A 4 5.70 -19.34 -7.58
N LEU A 5 5.38 -18.41 -6.68
CA LEU A 5 5.31 -16.96 -6.94
C LEU A 5 6.69 -16.28 -6.97
N SER A 6 7.77 -17.03 -6.72
CA SER A 6 9.14 -16.52 -6.52
C SER A 6 9.68 -15.68 -7.68
N SER A 7 9.20 -15.89 -8.91
CA SER A 7 9.59 -15.12 -10.10
C SER A 7 8.65 -13.95 -10.42
N GLN A 8 7.45 -13.93 -9.82
CA GLN A 8 6.44 -12.88 -10.01
C GLN A 8 6.46 -11.82 -8.92
N THR A 9 7.00 -12.12 -7.73
CA THR A 9 7.14 -11.18 -6.61
C THR A 9 8.11 -10.03 -6.88
N SER A 10 8.89 -10.09 -7.97
CA SER A 10 9.73 -8.99 -8.46
C SER A 10 9.02 -8.07 -9.45
N ASN A 11 7.81 -8.40 -9.91
CA ASN A 11 7.08 -7.56 -10.88
C ASN A 11 6.51 -6.31 -10.18
N PRO A 12 6.92 -5.10 -10.57
CA PRO A 12 6.44 -3.87 -9.95
C PRO A 12 4.92 -3.71 -9.98
N ALA A 13 4.25 -4.23 -11.03
CA ALA A 13 2.80 -4.17 -11.14
C ALA A 13 2.10 -5.01 -10.06
N ILE A 14 2.65 -6.19 -9.73
CA ILE A 14 2.12 -7.06 -8.68
C ILE A 14 2.35 -6.44 -7.31
N ILE A 15 3.54 -5.89 -7.05
CA ILE A 15 3.85 -5.21 -5.79
C ILE A 15 2.95 -3.99 -5.58
N SER A 16 2.75 -3.18 -6.62
CA SER A 16 1.83 -2.03 -6.58
C SER A 16 0.37 -2.47 -6.35
N ALA A 17 -0.08 -3.56 -6.99
CA ALA A 17 -1.44 -4.09 -6.78
C ALA A 17 -1.65 -4.62 -5.36
N LEU A 18 -0.64 -5.30 -4.78
CA LEU A 18 -0.68 -5.75 -3.39
C LEU A 18 -0.73 -4.58 -2.43
N ALA A 19 0.11 -3.57 -2.63
CA ALA A 19 0.09 -2.37 -1.82
C ALA A 19 -1.25 -1.61 -1.94
N TRP A 20 -1.80 -1.49 -3.15
CA TRP A 20 -3.11 -0.90 -3.38
C TRP A 20 -4.21 -1.62 -2.59
N ASN A 21 -4.25 -2.95 -2.68
CA ASN A 21 -5.22 -3.77 -1.94
C ASN A 21 -5.05 -3.62 -0.43
N ALA A 22 -3.82 -3.58 0.06
CA ALA A 22 -3.54 -3.37 1.48
C ALA A 22 -3.99 -1.98 1.98
N VAL A 23 -3.76 -0.92 1.19
CA VAL A 23 -4.24 0.43 1.50
C VAL A 23 -5.77 0.46 1.54
N ARG A 24 -6.43 -0.12 0.52
CA ARG A 24 -7.90 -0.20 0.46
C ARG A 24 -8.49 -0.97 1.65
N ASP A 25 -7.91 -2.11 2.00
CA ASP A 25 -8.36 -2.93 3.13
C ASP A 25 -8.18 -2.19 4.46
N SER A 26 -7.04 -1.51 4.65
CA SER A 26 -6.77 -0.68 5.83
C SER A 26 -7.83 0.42 5.99
N LEU A 27 -8.11 1.17 4.92
CA LEU A 27 -9.12 2.23 4.94
C LEU A 27 -10.54 1.71 5.16
N THR A 28 -10.87 0.56 4.59
CA THR A 28 -12.18 -0.07 4.79
C THR A 28 -12.38 -0.49 6.24
N LYS A 29 -11.35 -1.07 6.88
CA LYS A 29 -11.38 -1.47 8.29
C LYS A 29 -11.47 -0.30 9.25
N LEU A 30 -10.88 0.83 8.89
CA LEU A 30 -10.96 2.09 9.66
C LEU A 30 -12.31 2.82 9.46
N GLY A 31 -13.25 2.25 8.68
CA GLY A 31 -14.52 2.92 8.34
C GLY A 31 -14.36 4.09 7.37
N LYS A 32 -13.17 4.27 6.78
CA LYS A 32 -12.81 5.37 5.86
C LYS A 32 -12.75 4.92 4.40
N GLY A 33 -13.57 3.95 4.03
CA GLY A 33 -13.60 3.39 2.67
C GLY A 33 -13.85 4.45 1.57
N GLU A 34 -14.52 5.55 1.91
CA GLU A 34 -14.73 6.69 1.00
C GLU A 34 -13.43 7.35 0.53
N LEU A 35 -12.37 7.31 1.36
CA LEU A 35 -11.07 7.92 1.03
C LEU A 35 -10.40 7.24 -0.16
N VAL A 36 -10.73 5.97 -0.42
CA VAL A 36 -10.20 5.18 -1.54
C VAL A 36 -10.52 5.84 -2.88
N ASN A 37 -11.69 6.48 -3.01
CA ASN A 37 -12.11 7.16 -4.24
C ASN A 37 -11.25 8.38 -4.59
N TYR A 38 -10.48 8.89 -3.62
CA TYR A 38 -9.59 10.02 -3.81
C TYR A 38 -8.13 9.61 -3.97
N ILE A 39 -7.81 8.31 -3.92
CA ILE A 39 -6.45 7.83 -4.17
C ILE A 39 -6.30 7.62 -5.68
N GLU A 40 -5.42 8.40 -6.30
CA GLU A 40 -5.14 8.34 -7.72
C GLU A 40 -4.24 7.14 -8.05
N SER A 41 -3.18 6.91 -7.27
CA SER A 41 -2.26 5.80 -7.49
C SER A 41 -1.43 5.43 -6.27
N VAL A 42 -0.98 4.17 -6.23
CA VAL A 42 -0.03 3.67 -5.23
C VAL A 42 1.20 3.11 -5.94
N LYS A 43 2.34 3.76 -5.74
CA LYS A 43 3.63 3.40 -6.33
C LYS A 43 4.56 2.88 -5.26
N ILE A 44 5.25 1.79 -5.57
CA ILE A 44 6.19 1.15 -4.66
C ILE A 44 7.58 1.16 -5.29
N THR A 45 8.53 1.69 -4.54
CA THR A 45 9.96 1.59 -4.83
C THR A 45 10.64 0.83 -3.70
N PRO A 46 11.92 0.42 -3.86
CA PRO A 46 12.64 -0.28 -2.80
C PRO A 46 12.70 0.49 -1.47
N THR A 47 12.67 1.82 -1.52
CA THR A 47 12.85 2.72 -0.36
C THR A 47 11.60 3.51 0.03
N ARG A 48 10.58 3.60 -0.85
CA ARG A 48 9.41 4.45 -0.61
C ARG A 48 8.12 3.82 -1.12
N ILE A 49 7.03 4.13 -0.43
CA ILE A 49 5.66 3.88 -0.83
C ILE A 49 5.02 5.25 -1.05
N THR A 50 4.63 5.55 -2.27
CA THR A 50 4.02 6.83 -2.64
C THR A 50 2.55 6.60 -2.92
N ILE A 51 1.71 7.26 -2.12
CA ILE A 51 0.25 7.25 -2.28
C ILE A 51 -0.14 8.63 -2.79
N LYS A 52 -0.50 8.71 -4.07
CA LYS A 52 -0.93 9.96 -4.69
C LYS A 52 -2.43 10.12 -4.52
N THR A 53 -2.88 11.28 -4.06
CA THR A 53 -4.30 11.59 -3.91
C THR A 53 -4.75 12.73 -4.83
N LEU A 54 -6.05 12.81 -5.05
CA LEU A 54 -6.68 13.86 -5.85
C LEU A 54 -6.92 15.15 -5.04
N LYS A 55 -6.84 15.09 -3.71
CA LYS A 55 -7.20 16.20 -2.81
C LYS A 55 -6.20 16.29 -1.65
N PRO A 56 -5.58 17.46 -1.39
CA PRO A 56 -4.62 17.63 -0.30
C PRO A 56 -5.17 17.28 1.09
N ILE A 57 -6.47 17.51 1.33
CA ILE A 57 -7.12 17.15 2.61
C ILE A 57 -7.07 15.64 2.88
N VAL A 58 -7.08 14.82 1.82
CA VAL A 58 -6.98 13.37 1.93
C VAL A 58 -5.55 12.97 2.31
N ASN A 59 -4.51 13.67 1.87
CA ASN A 59 -3.13 13.42 2.32
C ASN A 59 -3.01 13.57 3.84
N MET A 60 -3.63 14.60 4.42
CA MET A 60 -3.64 14.82 5.86
C MET A 60 -4.38 13.70 6.59
N GLU A 61 -5.56 13.34 6.10
CA GLU A 61 -6.34 12.24 6.66
C GLU A 61 -5.61 10.89 6.59
N LEU A 62 -4.98 10.57 5.46
CA LEU A 62 -4.18 9.34 5.33
C LEU A 62 -2.94 9.36 6.23
N SER A 63 -2.34 10.54 6.44
CA SER A 63 -1.19 10.71 7.35
C SER A 63 -1.54 10.37 8.80
N ASN A 64 -2.76 10.69 9.24
CA ASN A 64 -3.27 10.31 10.58
C ASN A 64 -3.36 8.79 10.77
N HIS A 65 -3.43 8.02 9.68
CA HIS A 65 -3.52 6.56 9.69
C HIS A 65 -2.29 5.89 9.08
N GLN A 66 -1.18 6.63 8.94
CA GLN A 66 0.01 6.17 8.22
C GLN A 66 0.57 4.86 8.77
N GLU A 67 0.62 4.71 10.10
CA GLU A 67 1.16 3.52 10.75
C GLU A 67 0.31 2.28 10.42
N SER A 68 -0.99 2.34 10.61
CA SER A 68 -1.91 1.23 10.30
C SER A 68 -1.92 0.87 8.80
N ILE A 69 -1.77 1.87 7.91
CA ILE A 69 -1.61 1.62 6.47
C ILE A 69 -0.28 0.92 6.19
N LYS A 70 0.82 1.35 6.83
CA LYS A 70 2.14 0.75 6.67
C LYS A 70 2.16 -0.69 7.14
N GLU A 71 1.67 -0.96 8.34
CA GLU A 71 1.60 -2.30 8.91
C GLU A 71 0.83 -3.22 7.97
N ARG A 72 -0.31 -2.77 7.44
CA ARG A 72 -1.12 -3.58 6.54
C ARG A 72 -0.42 -3.92 5.23
N ILE A 73 0.31 -2.96 4.66
CA ILE A 73 1.12 -3.19 3.46
C ILE A 73 2.24 -4.20 3.74
N GLU A 74 2.92 -4.06 4.88
CA GLU A 74 3.98 -4.98 5.28
C GLU A 74 3.46 -6.41 5.54
N GLU A 75 2.29 -6.56 6.17
CA GLU A 75 1.61 -7.85 6.34
C GLU A 75 1.29 -8.50 4.99
N SER A 76 0.75 -7.71 4.06
CA SER A 76 0.47 -8.17 2.70
C SER A 76 1.75 -8.61 2.02
N PHE A 77 2.83 -7.85 2.11
CA PHE A 77 4.12 -8.21 1.52
C PHE A 77 4.69 -9.49 2.12
N LYS A 78 4.62 -9.66 3.44
CA LYS A 78 5.06 -10.87 4.13
C LYS A 78 4.30 -12.11 3.65
N THR A 79 2.99 -11.99 3.47
CA THR A 79 2.12 -13.08 2.99
C THR A 79 2.53 -13.58 1.59
N PHE A 80 3.02 -12.67 0.74
CA PHE A 80 3.44 -12.96 -0.63
C PHE A 80 4.97 -13.16 -0.76
N GLY A 81 5.71 -13.28 0.34
CA GLY A 81 7.16 -13.51 0.31
C GLY A 81 7.98 -12.32 -0.19
N ILE A 82 7.43 -11.10 -0.17
CA ILE A 82 8.16 -9.87 -0.48
C ILE A 82 8.97 -9.47 0.76
N PRO A 83 10.29 -9.25 0.64
CA PRO A 83 11.13 -8.95 1.78
C PRO A 83 10.69 -7.64 2.46
N LYS A 84 10.73 -7.66 3.79
CA LYS A 84 10.55 -6.45 4.59
C LYS A 84 11.74 -5.54 4.34
N THR A 85 11.48 -4.37 3.76
CA THR A 85 12.44 -3.28 3.67
C THR A 85 11.85 -2.09 4.42
N GLU A 86 12.71 -1.27 5.02
CA GLU A 86 12.28 0.00 5.61
C GLU A 86 11.86 0.95 4.49
N ARG A 87 10.56 0.91 4.15
CA ARG A 87 9.95 1.82 3.18
C ARG A 87 9.32 2.99 3.91
N LYS A 88 9.66 4.21 3.50
CA LYS A 88 8.97 5.41 3.94
C LYS A 88 7.65 5.57 3.18
N ILE A 89 6.54 5.75 3.89
CA ILE A 89 5.27 6.15 3.26
C ILE A 89 5.31 7.67 3.04
N VAL A 90 4.87 8.08 1.86
CA VAL A 90 4.72 9.49 1.47
C VAL A 90 3.36 9.67 0.80
N PHE A 91 2.60 10.64 1.28
CA PHE A 91 1.33 11.07 0.68
C PHE A 91 1.58 12.34 -0.13
N ILE A 92 1.18 12.35 -1.41
CA ILE A 92 1.37 13.49 -2.33
C ILE A 92 0.07 13.86 -3.02
#